data_AF-A0A4Z1GNX2-F1
#
_entry.id   AF-A0A4Z1GNX2-F1
#
_cell.length_a   1.000
_cell.length_b   1.000
_cell.length_c   1.000
_cell.angle_alpha   90.00
_cell.angle_beta   90.00
_cell.angle_gamma   90.00
#
_symmetry.space_group_name_H-M   'P 1'
#
loop_
_entity.id
_entity.type
_entity.pdbx_description
1 polymer ?
#
loop_
_entity_poly.entity_id
_entity_poly.type
_entity_poly.pdbx_seq_one_letter_code
_entity_poly.pdbx_strand_id
1 'polypeptide(L)'
;MKDACEMIDKSLCENRGVLVHCGLGISRSGTVVLGYVMRERTLDREEALALVRQKRSRVQPNTGFWEQLSIWRDCHHDVFENSDGEILEKKIYREWKEKAAMEMGSRVSSLTQSQSSVDGQR
;
A
#
# COMPACT_ATOMS: atom_id res chain seq x y z
N MET A 1 -0.64 -2.23 7.25
CA MET A 1 0.24 -3.28 6.68
C MET A 1 0.97 -4.04 7.77
N LYS A 2 1.59 -3.36 8.74
CA LYS A 2 2.26 -3.96 9.91
C LYS A 2 1.43 -5.05 10.59
N ASP A 3 0.22 -4.71 11.05
CA ASP A 3 -0.66 -5.65 11.75
C ASP A 3 -0.99 -6.91 10.92
N ALA A 4 -1.17 -6.74 9.60
CA ALA A 4 -1.42 -7.85 8.70
C ALA A 4 -0.21 -8.79 8.62
N CYS A 5 1.01 -8.23 8.65
CA CYS A 5 2.22 -9.03 8.61
C CYS A 5 2.45 -9.75 9.94
N GLU A 6 2.21 -9.10 11.08
CA GLU A 6 2.26 -9.71 12.42
C GLU A 6 1.25 -10.85 12.57
N MET A 7 0.03 -10.69 12.02
CA MET A 7 -0.97 -11.75 12.00
C MET A 7 -0.52 -12.96 11.16
N ILE A 8 0.13 -12.71 10.02
CA ILE A 8 0.70 -13.77 9.18
C ILE A 8 1.81 -14.48 9.96
N ASP A 9 2.76 -13.74 10.55
CA ASP A 9 3.87 -14.31 11.33
C ASP A 9 3.35 -15.20 12.45
N LYS A 10 2.41 -14.69 13.26
CA LYS A 10 1.81 -15.44 14.36
C LYS A 10 1.22 -16.76 13.88
N SER A 11 0.48 -16.74 12.78
CA SER A 11 -0.15 -17.94 12.24
C SER A 11 0.87 -18.96 11.70
N LEU A 12 1.93 -18.47 11.02
CA LEU A 12 3.00 -19.33 10.51
C LEU A 12 3.84 -19.94 11.65
N CYS A 13 4.13 -19.18 12.70
CA CYS A 13 4.80 -19.69 13.91
C CYS A 13 3.99 -20.79 14.61
N GLU A 14 2.66 -20.72 14.53
CA GLU A 14 1.75 -21.75 15.05
C GLU A 14 1.51 -22.90 14.05
N ASN A 15 2.35 -23.01 13.01
CA ASN A 15 2.32 -24.03 11.96
C ASN A 15 0.96 -24.14 11.24
N ARG A 16 0.27 -22.99 11.07
CA ARG A 16 -0.98 -22.90 10.31
C ARG A 16 -0.79 -22.22 8.96
N GLY A 17 -1.61 -22.61 7.99
CA GLY A 17 -1.72 -21.89 6.73
C GLY A 17 -2.50 -20.57 6.87
N VAL A 18 -2.13 -19.57 6.07
CA VAL A 18 -2.85 -18.28 5.99
C VAL A 18 -3.34 -18.07 4.57
N LEU A 19 -4.65 -17.78 4.42
CA LEU A 19 -5.25 -17.37 3.15
C LEU A 19 -5.44 -15.86 3.14
N VAL A 20 -4.69 -15.16 2.27
CA VAL A 20 -4.88 -13.73 2.00
C VAL A 20 -5.67 -13.57 0.71
N HIS A 21 -6.90 -13.06 0.79
CA HIS A 21 -7.78 -12.92 -0.38
C HIS A 21 -8.39 -11.53 -0.52
N CYS A 22 -8.83 -11.22 -1.73
CA CYS A 22 -9.69 -10.09 -2.05
C CYS A 22 -10.66 -10.52 -3.16
N GLY A 23 -11.45 -9.62 -3.72
CA GLY A 23 -12.46 -9.99 -4.74
C GLY A 23 -11.90 -10.78 -5.94
N LEU A 24 -10.80 -10.33 -6.54
CA LEU A 24 -10.20 -10.97 -7.74
C LEU A 24 -8.83 -11.61 -7.49
N GLY A 25 -8.23 -11.40 -6.31
CA GLY A 25 -6.87 -11.85 -6.03
C GLY A 25 -5.80 -11.19 -6.92
N ILE A 26 -6.03 -9.95 -7.38
CA ILE A 26 -5.14 -9.21 -8.30
C ILE A 26 -4.42 -8.08 -7.55
N SER A 27 -5.18 -7.16 -6.95
CA SER A 27 -4.66 -5.89 -6.43
C SER A 27 -4.53 -5.93 -4.90
N ARG A 28 -5.60 -5.64 -4.14
CA ARG A 28 -5.59 -5.57 -2.66
C ARG A 28 -4.84 -6.71 -1.95
N SER A 29 -5.24 -7.97 -2.13
CA SER A 29 -4.56 -9.10 -1.49
C SER A 29 -3.15 -9.31 -2.02
N GLY A 30 -2.92 -9.07 -3.31
CA GLY A 30 -1.59 -9.10 -3.91
C GLY A 30 -0.65 -8.09 -3.26
N THR A 31 -1.12 -6.87 -3.00
CA THR A 31 -0.38 -5.82 -2.28
C THR A 31 -0.01 -6.23 -0.87
N VAL A 32 -0.91 -6.88 -0.13
CA VAL A 32 -0.60 -7.39 1.23
C VAL A 32 0.47 -8.46 1.18
N VAL A 33 0.34 -9.43 0.26
CA VAL A 33 1.35 -10.48 0.07
C VAL A 33 2.71 -9.89 -0.35
N LEU A 34 2.71 -8.89 -1.23
CA LEU A 34 3.94 -8.17 -1.61
C LEU A 34 4.57 -7.48 -0.41
N GLY A 35 3.80 -6.69 0.34
CA GLY A 35 4.30 -5.99 1.52
C GLY A 35 4.88 -6.94 2.58
N TYR A 36 4.28 -8.13 2.74
CA TYR A 36 4.81 -9.18 3.60
C TYR A 36 6.14 -9.74 3.09
N VAL A 37 6.20 -10.12 1.81
CA VAL A 37 7.41 -10.68 1.17
C VAL A 37 8.57 -9.68 1.17
N MET A 38 8.29 -8.39 0.90
CA MET A 38 9.28 -7.31 0.97
C MET A 38 9.92 -7.23 2.36
N ARG A 39 9.09 -7.24 3.42
CA ARG A 39 9.57 -7.20 4.80
C ARG A 39 10.37 -8.43 5.18
N GLU A 40 9.86 -9.62 4.86
CA GLU A 40 10.45 -10.89 5.28
C GLU A 40 11.77 -11.20 4.58
N ARG A 41 11.93 -10.73 3.34
CA ARG A 41 13.11 -11.03 2.51
C ARG A 41 13.98 -9.82 2.22
N THR A 42 13.65 -8.67 2.80
CA THR A 42 14.34 -7.39 2.55
C THR A 42 14.43 -7.07 1.05
N LEU A 43 13.32 -7.24 0.33
CA LEU A 43 13.22 -7.00 -1.10
C LEU A 43 12.55 -5.66 -1.39
N ASP A 44 12.90 -5.04 -2.51
CA ASP A 44 12.09 -3.95 -3.05
C ASP A 44 10.78 -4.46 -3.68
N ARG A 45 9.92 -3.52 -4.10
CA ARG A 45 8.58 -3.86 -4.62
C ARG A 45 8.67 -4.58 -5.97
N GLU A 46 9.65 -4.26 -6.81
CA GLU A 46 9.88 -4.89 -8.11
C GLU A 46 10.35 -6.34 -7.95
N GLU A 47 11.33 -6.58 -7.06
CA GLU A 47 11.84 -7.91 -6.71
C GLU A 47 10.76 -8.79 -6.07
N ALA A 48 10.01 -8.24 -5.11
CA ALA A 48 8.90 -8.94 -4.48
C ALA A 48 7.80 -9.27 -5.51
N LEU A 49 7.52 -8.37 -6.46
CA LEU A 49 6.55 -8.61 -7.53
C LEU A 49 7.01 -9.74 -8.46
N ALA A 50 8.28 -9.76 -8.84
CA ALA A 50 8.84 -10.84 -9.64
C ALA A 50 8.68 -12.18 -8.91
N LEU A 51 9.03 -12.25 -7.62
CA LEU A 51 8.92 -13.48 -6.81
C LEU A 51 7.47 -13.95 -6.65
N VAL A 52 6.54 -13.04 -6.30
CA VAL A 52 5.13 -13.39 -6.10
C VAL A 52 4.49 -13.84 -7.42
N ARG A 53 4.84 -13.22 -8.55
CA ARG A 53 4.28 -13.59 -9.86
C ARG A 53 4.70 -14.96 -10.35
N GLN A 54 5.82 -15.52 -9.87
CA GLN A 54 6.18 -16.92 -10.12
C GLN A 54 5.13 -17.90 -9.60
N LYS A 55 4.40 -17.54 -8.53
CA LYS A 55 3.32 -18.35 -7.94
C LYS A 55 1.93 -17.88 -8.36
N ARG A 56 1.77 -16.58 -8.62
CA ARG A 56 0.49 -15.98 -9.05
C ARG A 56 0.72 -14.85 -10.06
N SER A 57 0.79 -15.22 -11.34
CA SER A 57 1.12 -14.31 -12.45
C SER A 57 0.23 -13.07 -12.59
N ARG A 58 -1.04 -13.13 -12.16
CA ARG A 58 -2.00 -12.03 -12.30
C ARG A 58 -1.92 -10.97 -11.18
N VAL A 59 -1.02 -11.10 -10.21
CA VAL A 59 -0.86 -10.06 -9.19
C VAL A 59 -0.43 -8.76 -9.86
N GLN A 60 -1.19 -7.69 -9.60
CA GLN A 60 -0.94 -6.36 -10.12
C GLN A 60 -1.60 -5.34 -9.18
N PRO A 61 -0.83 -4.78 -8.23
CA PRO A 61 -1.28 -3.62 -7.46
C PRO A 61 -1.73 -2.50 -8.41
N ASN A 62 -2.71 -1.70 -7.98
CA ASN A 62 -2.98 -0.44 -8.69
C ASN A 62 -1.86 0.57 -8.38
N THR A 63 -1.81 1.69 -9.10
CA THR A 63 -0.75 2.70 -8.95
C THR A 63 -0.64 3.22 -7.51
N GLY A 64 -1.76 3.50 -6.84
CA GLY A 64 -1.74 3.98 -5.45
C GLY A 64 -1.16 2.96 -4.47
N PHE A 65 -1.52 1.68 -4.62
CA PHE A 65 -0.92 0.61 -3.83
C PHE A 65 0.56 0.39 -4.17
N TRP A 66 0.95 0.58 -5.42
CA TRP A 66 2.34 0.47 -5.85
C TRP A 66 3.23 1.57 -5.23
N GLU A 67 2.71 2.78 -5.11
CA GLU A 67 3.35 3.89 -4.39
C GLU A 67 3.40 3.63 -2.88
N GLN A 68 2.30 3.13 -2.29
CA GLN A 68 2.28 2.73 -0.88
C GLN A 68 3.32 1.66 -0.56
N LEU A 69 3.64 0.74 -1.48
CA LEU A 69 4.71 -0.24 -1.29
C LEU A 69 6.11 0.40 -1.27
N SER A 70 6.35 1.49 -2.00
CA SER A 70 7.59 2.26 -1.86
C SER A 70 7.71 2.88 -0.49
N ILE A 71 6.65 3.56 -0.03
CA ILE A 71 6.63 4.18 1.28
C ILE A 71 6.75 3.14 2.39
N TRP A 72 6.14 1.96 2.21
CA TRP A 72 6.30 0.84 3.13
C TRP A 72 7.77 0.42 3.29
N ARG A 73 8.52 0.31 2.19
CA ARG A 73 9.96 0.00 2.22
C ARG A 73 10.76 1.14 2.87
N ASP A 74 10.50 2.37 2.45
CA ASP A 74 11.28 3.54 2.90
C ASP A 74 11.01 3.86 4.38
N CYS A 75 9.84 3.46 4.90
CA CYS A 75 9.52 3.43 6.32
C CYS A 75 10.11 2.22 7.06
N HIS A 76 10.95 1.39 6.45
CA HIS A 76 11.46 0.14 7.03
C HIS A 76 10.35 -0.77 7.57
N HIS A 77 9.24 -0.87 6.84
CA HIS A 77 8.10 -1.71 7.17
C HIS A 77 7.44 -1.35 8.52
N ASP A 78 7.56 -0.09 8.96
CA ASP A 78 6.77 0.48 10.04
C ASP A 78 6.61 1.99 9.82
N VAL A 79 5.38 2.46 9.66
CA VAL A 79 5.12 3.90 9.42
C VAL A 79 5.19 4.74 10.70
N PHE A 80 5.30 4.10 11.86
CA PHE A 80 5.43 4.76 13.15
C PHE A 80 6.83 4.60 13.73
N GLU A 81 7.23 5.53 14.58
CA GLU A 81 8.45 5.49 15.37
C GLU A 81 8.17 5.95 16.81
N ASN A 82 9.00 5.49 17.75
CA ASN A 82 8.95 5.95 19.13
C ASN A 82 9.95 7.11 19.29
N SER A 83 9.47 8.27 19.73
CA SER A 83 10.27 9.42 20.13
C SER A 83 9.87 9.83 21.53
N ASP A 84 10.79 9.80 22.47
CA ASP A 84 10.58 10.26 23.85
C ASP A 84 9.37 9.62 24.57
N GLY A 85 9.02 8.38 24.23
CA GLY A 85 7.87 7.67 24.81
C GLY A 85 6.56 7.86 24.06
N GLU A 86 6.55 8.67 23.00
CA GLU A 86 5.39 8.89 22.14
C GLU A 86 5.52 8.10 20.83
N ILE A 87 4.42 7.50 20.38
CA ILE A 87 4.33 6.83 19.08
C ILE A 87 3.87 7.86 18.04
N LEU A 88 4.77 8.22 17.12
CA LEU A 88 4.54 9.25 16.12
C LEU A 88 4.65 8.66 14.71
N GLU A 89 3.93 9.24 13.76
CA GLU A 89 4.13 8.93 12.34
C GLU A 89 5.52 9.40 11.90
N LYS A 90 6.25 8.51 11.23
CA LYS A 90 7.53 8.85 10.61
C LYS A 90 7.37 10.03 9.66
N LYS A 91 8.35 10.93 9.70
CA LYS A 91 8.35 12.15 8.85
C LYS A 91 8.08 11.83 7.38
N ILE A 92 8.77 10.83 6.83
CA ILE A 92 8.61 10.41 5.41
C ILE A 92 7.18 10.00 5.07
N TYR A 93 6.50 9.29 5.98
CA TYR A 93 5.11 8.88 5.78
C TYR A 93 4.16 10.08 5.83
N ARG A 94 4.39 10.98 6.78
CA ARG A 94 3.60 12.20 6.96
C ARG A 94 3.66 13.11 5.74
N GLU A 95 4.86 13.40 5.26
CA GLU A 95 5.08 14.24 4.07
C GLU A 95 4.44 13.61 2.81
N TRP A 96 4.59 12.29 2.65
CA TRP A 96 3.93 11.57 1.55
C TRP A 96 2.41 11.67 1.62
N LYS A 97 1.83 11.49 2.82
CA LYS A 97 0.38 11.56 3.05
C LYS A 97 -0.18 12.95 2.77
N GLU A 98 0.51 14.01 3.19
CA GLU A 98 0.15 15.40 2.93
C GLU A 98 0.17 15.70 1.42
N LYS A 99 1.23 15.30 0.73
CA LYS A 99 1.34 15.46 -0.73
C LYS A 99 0.21 14.72 -1.47
N ALA A 100 -0.05 13.47 -1.10
CA ALA A 100 -1.13 12.68 -1.70
C ALA A 100 -2.51 13.32 -1.51
N ALA A 101 -2.76 13.92 -0.33
CA ALA A 101 -3.99 14.65 -0.06
C ALA A 101 -4.14 15.91 -0.94
N MET A 102 -3.07 16.68 -1.13
CA MET A 102 -3.07 17.85 -2.01
C MET A 102 -3.34 17.49 -3.47
N GLU A 103 -2.68 16.44 -3.98
CA GLU A 103 -2.87 15.96 -5.37
C GLU A 103 -4.31 15.49 -5.60
N MET A 104 -4.92 14.82 -4.63
CA MET A 104 -6.31 14.41 -4.71
C MET A 104 -7.27 15.61 -4.67
N GLY A 105 -7.01 16.60 -3.81
CA GLY A 105 -7.80 17.84 -3.73
C GLY A 105 -7.76 18.67 -5.01
N SER A 106 -6.59 18.76 -5.66
CA SER A 106 -6.44 19.41 -6.97
C SER A 106 -7.23 18.70 -8.08
N ARG A 107 -7.27 17.37 -8.07
CA ARG A 107 -8.05 16.59 -9.04
C ARG A 107 -9.55 16.82 -8.87
N VAL A 108 -10.05 16.92 -7.63
CA VAL A 108 -11.47 17.21 -7.35
C VAL A 108 -11.84 18.60 -7.85
N SER A 109 -11.01 19.63 -7.64
CA SER A 109 -11.29 20.98 -8.15
C SER A 109 -11.24 21.09 -9.67
N SER A 110 -10.37 20.31 -10.35
CA SER A 110 -10.34 20.25 -11.81
C SER A 110 -11.57 19.56 -12.41
N LEU A 111 -12.13 18.55 -11.73
CA LEU A 111 -13.32 17.82 -12.16
C LEU A 111 -14.60 18.66 -12.00
N THR A 112 -14.71 19.47 -10.94
CA THR A 112 -15.88 20.33 -10.72
C THR A 112 -15.99 21.48 -11.73
N GLN A 113 -14.87 22.01 -12.23
CA GLN A 113 -14.88 23.01 -13.31
C GLN A 113 -15.26 22.42 -14.68
N SER A 114 -15.01 21.13 -14.91
CA SER A 114 -15.35 20.47 -16.17
C SER A 114 -16.84 20.10 -16.30
N GLN A 115 -17.57 19.96 -15.18
CA GLN A 115 -19.01 19.64 -15.20
C GLN A 115 -19.91 20.89 -15.32
N SER A 116 -19.44 22.08 -14.95
CA SER A 116 -20.23 23.32 -15.06
C SER A 116 -20.35 23.88 -16.48
N SER A 117 -19.65 23.30 -17.47
CA SER A 117 -19.68 23.76 -18.86
C SER A 117 -20.66 22.99 -19.77
N VAL A 118 -21.33 21.94 -19.27
CA VAL A 118 -22.20 21.08 -20.09
C VAL A 118 -23.71 21.38 -19.94
N ASP A 119 -24.14 22.03 -18.85
CA ASP A 119 -25.56 22.32 -18.59
C ASP A 119 -26.07 23.66 -19.18
N GLY A 120 -25.28 24.31 -20.06
CA GLY A 120 -25.60 25.61 -20.66
C GLY A 120 -26.28 25.59 -22.03
N GLN A 121 -26.60 24.41 -22.59
CA GLN A 121 -27.29 24.28 -23.88
C GLN A 121 -28.54 23.41 -23.74
N ARG A 122 -29.63 24.02 -23.30
CA ARG A 122 -30.98 23.53 -23.56
C ARG A 122 -31.98 24.67 -23.68
#